data_AF-W1YMZ0-F1
#
_entry.id   AF-W1YMZ0-F1
#
_cell.length_a   1.000
_cell.length_b   1.000
_cell.length_c   1.000
_cell.angle_alpha   90.00
_cell.angle_beta   90.00
_cell.angle_gamma   90.00
#
_symmetry.space_group_name_H-M   'P 1'
#
loop_
_entity.id
_entity.type
_entity.pdbx_description
1 polymer ?
#
loop_
_entity_poly.entity_id
_entity_poly.type
_entity_poly.pdbx_seq_one_letter_code
_entity_poly.pdbx_strand_id
1 'polypeptide(L)'
;EVWKYMPKEDGMPESVMLQDWPQGHPEHFNQELADKWNQLLDLRTSVQKALELARQNKTIGHPLDASVTVYAEGAAFDALNALGEDGLAKLVIVSEGK
;
A
#
# COMPACT_ATOMS: atom_id res chain seq x y z
N GLU A 1 -14.94 -1.29 22.40
CA GLU A 1 -15.04 -2.37 21.39
C GLU A 1 -15.31 -1.78 20.01
N VAL A 2 -14.66 -2.26 18.96
CA VAL A 2 -14.78 -1.73 17.58
C VAL A 2 -16.19 -1.93 17.03
N TRP A 3 -16.80 -3.11 17.25
CA TRP A 3 -18.13 -3.48 16.73
C TRP A 3 -19.22 -2.46 17.06
N LYS A 4 -19.15 -1.82 18.24
CA LYS A 4 -20.10 -0.81 18.69
C LYS A 4 -20.07 0.47 17.85
N TYR A 5 -18.93 0.81 17.27
CA TYR A 5 -18.70 2.06 16.54
C TYR A 5 -18.65 1.87 15.03
N MET A 6 -18.78 0.64 14.52
CA MET A 6 -18.93 0.41 13.10
C MET A 6 -20.31 0.90 12.63
N PRO A 7 -20.42 1.49 11.42
CA PRO A 7 -21.71 1.76 10.79
C PRO A 7 -22.60 0.52 10.84
N LYS A 8 -23.84 0.68 11.30
CA LYS A 8 -24.78 -0.42 11.44
C LYS A 8 -25.56 -0.60 10.15
N GLU A 9 -25.51 -1.81 9.62
CA GLU A 9 -26.32 -2.26 8.49
C GLU A 9 -27.50 -3.11 8.99
N ASP A 10 -28.55 -3.20 8.18
CA ASP A 10 -29.72 -4.04 8.49
C ASP A 10 -29.28 -5.49 8.70
N GLY A 11 -29.61 -6.06 9.87
CA GLY A 11 -29.25 -7.42 10.24
C GLY A 11 -27.97 -7.55 11.08
N MET A 12 -27.23 -6.47 11.36
CA MET A 12 -26.11 -6.54 12.29
C MET A 12 -26.57 -6.67 13.75
N PRO A 13 -26.13 -7.69 14.50
CA PRO A 13 -26.48 -7.84 15.91
C PRO A 13 -25.76 -6.81 16.79
N GLU A 14 -26.26 -6.68 18.02
CA GLU A 14 -25.71 -5.75 19.03
C GLU A 14 -24.25 -6.06 19.39
N SER A 15 -23.87 -7.34 19.33
CA SER A 15 -22.55 -7.83 19.73
C SER A 15 -21.94 -8.69 18.63
N VAL A 16 -20.63 -8.52 18.41
CA VAL A 16 -19.83 -9.38 17.52
C VAL A 16 -19.88 -10.85 17.95
N MET A 17 -20.11 -11.11 19.24
CA MET A 17 -20.22 -12.47 19.78
C MET A 17 -21.50 -13.20 19.30
N LEU A 18 -22.43 -12.48 18.70
CA LEU A 18 -23.68 -13.01 18.13
C LEU A 18 -23.60 -13.14 16.59
N GLN A 19 -22.45 -12.86 15.98
CA GLN A 19 -22.25 -13.08 14.56
C GLN A 19 -21.68 -14.46 14.25
N ASP A 20 -22.07 -14.96 13.09
CA ASP A 20 -21.43 -16.10 12.48
C ASP A 20 -20.02 -15.74 11.98
N TRP A 21 -19.20 -16.77 11.83
CA TRP A 21 -17.89 -16.61 11.21
C TRP A 21 -18.04 -16.21 9.74
N PRO A 22 -17.21 -15.26 9.25
CA PRO A 22 -17.20 -14.92 7.84
C PRO A 22 -16.86 -16.16 7.01
N GLN A 23 -17.57 -16.33 5.90
CA GLN A 23 -17.32 -17.42 4.96
C GLN A 23 -16.23 -17.01 3.98
N GLY A 24 -15.43 -17.99 3.53
CA GLY A 24 -14.47 -17.76 2.46
C GLY A 24 -15.19 -17.57 1.12
N HIS A 25 -14.72 -16.60 0.34
CA HIS A 25 -15.23 -16.28 -1.00
C HIS A 25 -14.12 -16.52 -2.03
N PRO A 26 -13.99 -17.74 -2.60
CA PRO A 26 -12.94 -18.07 -3.56
C PRO A 26 -12.90 -17.15 -4.78
N GLU A 27 -14.05 -16.59 -5.17
CA GLU A 27 -14.21 -15.59 -6.23
C GLU A 27 -13.47 -14.28 -5.97
N HIS A 28 -13.19 -13.95 -4.69
CA HIS A 28 -12.40 -12.78 -4.32
C HIS A 28 -10.90 -13.06 -4.34
N PHE A 29 -10.49 -14.33 -4.44
CA PHE A 29 -9.08 -14.69 -4.48
C PHE A 29 -8.50 -14.50 -5.89
N ASN A 30 -7.57 -13.56 -6.02
CA ASN A 30 -6.88 -13.27 -7.28
C ASN A 30 -5.35 -13.35 -7.07
N GLN A 31 -4.77 -14.47 -7.50
CA GLN A 31 -3.32 -14.73 -7.35
C GLN A 31 -2.48 -13.74 -8.16
N GLU A 32 -2.88 -13.42 -9.39
CA GLU A 32 -2.15 -12.48 -10.25
C GLU A 32 -2.10 -11.07 -9.62
N LEU A 33 -3.21 -10.63 -9.04
CA LEU A 33 -3.28 -9.36 -8.31
C LEU A 33 -2.38 -9.39 -7.06
N ALA A 34 -2.39 -10.50 -6.32
CA ALA A 34 -1.53 -10.66 -5.14
C ALA A 34 -0.04 -10.60 -5.52
N ASP A 35 0.37 -11.32 -6.57
CA ASP A 35 1.75 -11.34 -7.04
C ASP A 35 2.21 -9.96 -7.53
N LYS A 36 1.35 -9.26 -8.27
CA LYS A 36 1.59 -7.86 -8.69
C LYS A 36 1.83 -6.95 -7.48
N TRP A 37 0.98 -7.03 -6.46
CA TRP A 37 1.13 -6.18 -5.26
C TRP A 37 2.33 -6.56 -4.41
N ASN A 38 2.69 -7.84 -4.33
CA ASN A 38 3.90 -8.29 -3.64
C ASN A 38 5.14 -7.64 -4.26
N GLN A 39 5.26 -7.65 -5.60
CA GLN A 39 6.37 -6.98 -6.30
C GLN A 39 6.43 -5.47 -6.01
N LEU A 40 5.28 -4.79 -6.00
CA LEU A 40 5.21 -3.35 -5.68
C LEU A 40 5.61 -3.06 -4.23
N LEU A 41 5.23 -3.91 -3.27
CA LEU A 41 5.56 -3.77 -1.86
C LEU A 41 7.05 -4.05 -1.58
N ASP A 42 7.65 -5.01 -2.29
CA ASP A 42 9.09 -5.26 -2.24
C ASP A 42 9.87 -4.06 -2.75
N LEU A 43 9.43 -3.46 -3.86
CA LEU A 43 10.04 -2.26 -4.39
C LEU A 43 9.87 -1.06 -3.45
N ARG A 44 8.68 -0.88 -2.86
CA ARG A 44 8.43 0.15 -1.84
C ARG A 44 9.41 0.05 -0.69
N THR A 45 9.74 -1.17 -0.25
CA THR A 45 10.69 -1.41 0.84
C THR A 45 12.08 -0.87 0.49
N SER A 46 12.52 -1.02 -0.76
CA SER A 46 13.79 -0.46 -1.23
C SER A 46 13.80 1.06 -1.22
N VAL A 47 12.71 1.71 -1.68
CA VAL A 47 12.59 3.17 -1.65
C VAL A 47 12.57 3.70 -0.21
N GLN A 48 11.86 3.03 0.70
CA GLN A 48 11.81 3.43 2.11
C GLN A 48 13.18 3.38 2.78
N LYS A 49 14.03 2.40 2.45
CA LYS A 49 15.42 2.36 2.93
C LYS A 49 16.23 3.57 2.47
N ALA A 50 16.07 3.98 1.21
CA ALA A 50 16.75 5.17 0.67
C ALA A 50 16.24 6.46 1.35
N LEU A 51 14.94 6.59 1.56
CA LEU A 51 14.34 7.74 2.26
C LEU A 51 14.82 7.82 3.72
N GLU A 52 14.94 6.68 4.41
CA GLU A 52 15.44 6.65 5.78
C GLU A 52 16.91 7.06 5.85
N LEU A 53 17.74 6.62 4.89
CA LEU A 53 19.13 7.09 4.80
C LEU A 53 19.20 8.61 4.57
N ALA A 54 18.37 9.15 3.67
CA ALA A 54 18.28 10.59 3.43
C ALA A 54 17.85 11.36 4.68
N ARG A 55 16.95 10.80 5.49
CA ARG A 55 16.54 11.37 6.78
C ARG A 55 17.68 11.38 7.79
N GLN A 56 18.41 10.27 7.91
CA GLN A 56 19.57 10.18 8.82
C GLN A 56 20.68 11.18 8.44
N ASN A 57 20.86 11.41 7.14
CA ASN A 57 21.77 12.43 6.60
C ASN A 57 21.21 13.86 6.68
N LYS A 58 20.03 14.06 7.27
CA LYS A 58 19.32 15.35 7.39
C LYS A 58 19.03 16.02 6.03
N THR A 59 19.00 15.25 4.96
CA THR A 59 18.64 15.73 3.62
C THR A 59 17.14 16.00 3.52
N ILE A 60 16.32 15.19 4.19
CA ILE A 60 14.87 15.36 4.29
C ILE A 60 14.42 15.27 5.76
N GLY A 61 13.33 15.97 6.10
CA GLY A 61 12.66 15.86 7.39
C GLY A 61 11.47 14.91 7.32
N HIS A 62 10.41 15.36 6.66
CA HIS A 62 9.20 14.57 6.44
C HIS A 62 9.25 13.88 5.06
N PRO A 63 8.71 12.66 4.89
CA PRO A 63 8.69 11.98 3.58
C PRO A 63 7.99 12.78 2.48
N LEU A 64 6.97 13.56 2.84
CA LEU A 64 6.29 14.46 1.90
C LEU A 64 7.17 15.60 1.39
N ASP A 65 8.34 15.84 1.99
CA ASP A 65 9.31 16.82 1.51
C ASP A 65 10.23 16.23 0.42
N ALA A 66 10.08 14.94 0.08
CA ALA A 66 10.93 14.24 -0.86
C ALA A 66 10.30 14.13 -2.26
N SER A 67 11.13 14.29 -3.28
CA SER A 67 10.86 13.84 -4.66
C SER A 67 11.74 12.61 -4.91
N VAL A 68 11.14 11.51 -5.37
CA VAL A 68 11.84 10.24 -5.60
C VAL A 68 11.89 9.97 -7.09
N THR A 69 13.07 9.64 -7.61
CA THR A 69 13.23 9.11 -8.97
C THR A 69 13.72 7.67 -8.90
N VAL A 70 12.97 6.74 -9.50
CA VAL A 70 13.26 5.31 -9.48
C VAL A 70 13.73 4.86 -10.86
N TYR A 71 14.90 4.26 -10.91
CA TYR A 71 15.42 3.59 -12.10
C TYR A 71 15.18 2.09 -11.94
N ALA A 72 14.46 1.50 -12.89
CA ALA A 72 14.12 0.09 -12.92
C ALA A 72 14.22 -0.45 -14.35
N GLU A 73 14.30 -1.78 -14.47
CA GLU A 73 14.35 -2.49 -15.75
C GLU A 73 13.36 -3.65 -15.75
N GLY A 74 12.95 -4.08 -16.95
CA GLY A 74 12.07 -5.24 -17.16
C GLY A 74 10.74 -5.13 -16.41
N ALA A 75 10.32 -6.23 -15.79
CA ALA A 75 9.01 -6.31 -15.13
C ALA A 75 8.81 -5.28 -14.01
N ALA A 76 9.87 -4.87 -13.31
CA ALA A 76 9.78 -3.84 -12.27
C ALA A 76 9.50 -2.46 -12.87
N PHE A 77 10.11 -2.14 -14.02
CA PHE A 77 9.81 -0.92 -14.76
C PHE A 77 8.36 -0.93 -15.23
N ASP A 78 7.91 -2.03 -15.83
CA ASP A 78 6.52 -2.14 -16.33
C ASP A 78 5.49 -1.99 -15.19
N ALA A 79 5.74 -2.63 -14.04
CA ALA A 79 4.88 -2.54 -12.86
C ALA A 79 4.80 -1.11 -12.29
N LEU A 80 5.93 -0.42 -12.21
CA LEU A 80 6.00 0.97 -11.76
C LEU A 80 5.38 1.94 -12.75
N ASN A 81 5.68 1.78 -14.03
CA ASN A 81 5.15 2.63 -15.10
C ASN A 81 3.62 2.49 -15.20
N ALA A 82 3.08 1.29 -14.94
CA ALA A 82 1.64 1.05 -14.89
C ALA A 82 0.93 1.81 -13.74
N LEU A 83 1.64 2.21 -12.68
CA LEU A 83 1.09 3.06 -11.62
C LEU A 83 1.07 4.55 -12.02
N GLY A 84 1.98 4.96 -12.91
CA GLY A 84 2.24 6.36 -13.22
C GLY A 84 2.90 7.12 -12.05
N GLU A 85 3.26 8.37 -12.31
CA GLU A 85 3.97 9.24 -11.34
C GLU A 85 3.18 9.43 -10.03
N ASP A 86 1.88 9.73 -10.13
CA ASP A 86 1.00 9.91 -8.95
C ASP A 86 0.81 8.60 -8.16
N GLY A 87 0.69 7.46 -8.86
CA GLY A 87 0.59 6.16 -8.21
C GLY A 87 1.87 5.78 -7.47
N LEU A 88 3.04 6.06 -8.07
CA LEU A 88 4.33 5.88 -7.43
C LEU A 88 4.47 6.77 -6.18
N ALA A 89 4.13 8.06 -6.29
CA ALA A 89 4.19 9.00 -5.17
C ALA A 89 3.33 8.52 -3.99
N LYS A 90 2.12 8.02 -4.26
CA LYS A 90 1.22 7.43 -3.25
C LYS A 90 1.75 6.12 -2.66
N LEU A 91 2.32 5.25 -3.49
CA LEU A 91 2.88 3.97 -3.04
C LEU A 91 3.96 4.19 -1.99
N VAL A 92 4.85 5.16 -2.21
CA VAL A 92 5.99 5.43 -1.31
C VAL A 92 5.77 6.58 -0.33
N ILE A 93 4.64 7.28 -0.43
CA ILE A 93 4.19 8.37 0.45
C ILE A 93 5.17 9.55 0.43
N VAL A 94 5.33 10.13 -0.75
CA VAL A 94 6.20 11.30 -1.03
C VAL A 94 5.42 12.35 -1.83
N SER A 95 5.96 13.56 -1.99
CA SER A 95 5.26 14.59 -2.77
C SER A 95 5.30 14.33 -4.27
N GLU A 96 6.40 13.77 -4.77
CA GLU A 96 6.59 13.48 -6.20
C GLU A 96 7.31 12.14 -6.41
N GLY A 97 6.88 11.40 -7.42
CA GLY A 97 7.49 10.14 -7.86
C GLY A 97 7.72 10.16 -9.37
N LYS A 98 8.93 9.82 -9.82
CA LYS A 98 9.33 9.74 -11.23
C LYS A 98 10.05 8.44 -11.54
#